data_AF-A0A9P7EQ75-F1
#
_entry.id   AF-A0A9P7EQ75-F1
#
_cell.length_a   1.000
_cell.length_b   1.000
_cell.length_c   1.000
_cell.angle_alpha   90.00
_cell.angle_beta   90.00
_cell.angle_gamma   90.00
#
_symmetry.space_group_name_H-M   'P 1'
#
loop_
_entity.id
_entity.type
_entity.pdbx_description
1 polymer ?
#
loop_
_entity_poly.entity_id
_entity_poly.type
_entity_poly.pdbx_seq_one_letter_code
_entity_poly.pdbx_strand_id
1 'polypeptide(L)'
;MSVSLRFINISISHSNTTKAVIKTRVMGYGLPSSGTRVALLDRLRSFSVNRDEWIILFEPTKRRKRGVHTGRKGNSLSSQQIQSQFGGEDTNVTLYQSKKGIDRRQIQHGTDLRPINGAVLTSHIDGESQDKDIRSDKATVEPQGDSEEDTLALTRYVRCFQRSLFNCVDEVEDKIDQMLRLHTSTSPSVPPETAAVLIPPRYFAYDKSQLRGPPLIHFSRDIERLCCEWESSDLLTVNGRGIPIKYWGEFFKKSKTRSENSAWDSIKVEWGNWKFIAEEWQCFPSADAFRGEYSNATTQSRLTYQQILDRLTLHRKENAAQDAADA
;
A
#
# COMPACT_ATOMS: atom_id res chain seq x y z
N MET A 1 3.67 -8.62 12.60
CA MET A 1 3.47 -7.24 12.13
C MET A 1 4.44 -6.33 12.87
N SER A 2 5.51 -5.87 12.21
CA SER A 2 6.55 -5.04 12.83
C SER A 2 6.28 -3.58 12.46
N VAL A 3 5.90 -2.75 13.45
CA VAL A 3 5.66 -1.32 13.23
C VAL A 3 7.03 -0.64 13.14
N SER A 4 7.40 -0.18 11.95
CA SER A 4 8.63 0.59 11.74
C SER A 4 8.48 1.98 12.36
N LEU A 5 8.90 2.11 13.63
CA LEU A 5 9.01 3.40 14.30
C LEU A 5 10.21 4.15 13.70
N ARG A 6 9.94 5.08 12.78
CA ARG A 6 10.97 6.01 12.30
C ARG A 6 11.32 6.97 13.44
N PHE A 7 12.40 6.68 14.16
CA PHE A 7 13.01 7.62 15.08
C PHE A 7 13.58 8.78 14.26
N ILE A 8 12.92 9.94 14.29
CA ILE A 8 13.50 11.18 13.75
C ILE A 8 14.63 11.56 14.69
N ASN A 9 15.86 11.28 14.27
CA ASN A 9 17.06 11.66 15.03
C ASN A 9 17.28 13.16 14.84
N ILE A 10 16.72 13.97 15.75
CA ILE A 10 16.87 15.43 15.71
C ILE A 10 18.16 15.79 16.43
N SER A 11 19.23 16.05 15.68
CA SER A 11 20.41 16.69 16.24
C SER A 11 20.11 18.16 16.50
N ILE A 12 19.87 18.51 17.77
CA ILE A 12 19.70 19.89 18.19
C ILE A 12 21.10 20.53 18.23
N SER A 13 21.57 21.05 17.10
CA SER A 13 22.77 21.88 17.09
C SER A 13 22.47 23.25 17.73
N HIS A 14 23.43 23.75 18.52
CA HIS A 14 23.27 24.98 19.29
C HIS A 14 23.00 26.22 18.40
N SER A 15 23.45 26.21 17.14
CA SER A 15 23.39 27.34 16.21
C SER A 15 22.10 27.46 15.41
N ASN A 16 21.41 26.35 15.10
CA ASN A 16 20.39 26.35 14.04
C ASN A 16 18.94 26.32 14.56
N THR A 17 18.73 25.97 15.83
CA THR A 17 17.38 25.91 16.39
C THR A 17 16.97 27.29 16.92
N THR A 18 15.79 27.81 16.59
CA THR A 18 15.29 29.07 17.18
C THR A 18 14.57 28.80 18.51
N LYS A 19 14.52 29.77 19.44
CA LYS A 19 13.78 29.64 20.72
C LYS A 19 12.32 29.23 20.52
N ALA A 20 11.68 29.72 19.45
CA ALA A 20 10.32 29.37 19.07
C ALA A 20 10.17 27.86 18.77
N VAL A 21 11.09 27.29 17.98
CA VAL A 21 11.08 25.86 17.64
C VAL A 21 11.20 25.00 18.90
N ILE A 22 12.09 25.38 19.81
CA ILE A 22 12.28 24.66 21.09
C ILE A 22 11.00 24.73 21.94
N LYS A 23 10.37 25.90 22.05
CA LYS A 23 9.10 26.05 22.78
C LYS A 23 8.00 25.14 22.22
N THR A 24 7.83 25.11 20.89
CA THR A 24 6.84 24.25 20.23
C THR A 24 7.07 22.77 20.58
N ARG A 25 8.33 22.32 20.62
CA ARG A 25 8.68 20.95 20.99
C ARG A 25 8.39 20.64 22.45
N VAL A 26 8.85 21.50 23.35
CA VAL A 26 8.60 21.38 24.80
C VAL A 26 7.09 21.32 25.09
N MET A 27 6.29 22.15 24.41
CA MET A 27 4.82 22.14 24.51
C MET A 27 4.20 20.85 23.97
N GLY A 28 4.73 20.28 22.87
CA GLY A 28 4.27 19.01 22.33
C GLY A 28 4.47 17.83 23.28
N TYR A 29 5.46 17.90 24.17
CA TYR A 29 5.69 16.91 25.23
C TYR A 29 4.92 17.23 26.54
N GLY A 30 4.08 18.29 26.55
CA GLY A 30 3.36 18.70 27.76
C GLY A 30 4.23 19.38 28.84
N LEU A 31 5.46 19.76 28.50
CA LEU A 31 6.39 20.39 29.44
C LEU A 31 6.17 21.92 29.49
N PRO A 32 6.53 22.61 30.61
CA PRO A 32 6.42 24.06 30.72
C PRO A 32 7.24 24.79 29.64
N SER A 33 6.62 25.71 28.90
CA SER A 33 7.23 26.40 27.74
C SER A 33 7.85 27.79 28.06
N SER A 34 7.84 28.22 29.32
CA SER A 34 8.40 29.50 29.80
C SER A 34 9.92 29.42 30.07
N GLY A 35 10.65 30.53 29.98
CA GLY A 35 12.07 30.61 30.36
C GLY A 35 13.06 30.99 29.25
N THR A 36 14.34 30.96 29.59
CA THR A 36 15.47 31.20 28.67
C THR A 36 15.65 30.01 27.72
N ARG A 37 16.37 30.23 26.61
CA ARG A 37 16.70 29.17 25.65
C ARG A 37 17.41 27.99 26.33
N VAL A 38 18.37 28.29 27.20
CA VAL A 38 19.16 27.29 27.96
C VAL A 38 18.24 26.44 28.83
N ALA A 39 17.35 27.06 29.61
CA ALA A 39 16.41 26.34 30.46
C ALA A 39 15.46 25.41 29.67
N LEU A 40 15.06 25.80 28.45
CA LEU A 40 14.25 24.94 27.59
C LEU A 40 15.03 23.74 27.04
N LEU A 41 16.31 23.93 26.69
CA LEU A 41 17.20 22.84 26.26
C LEU A 41 17.48 21.87 27.40
N ASP A 42 17.76 22.39 28.60
CA ASP A 42 17.99 21.55 29.77
C ASP A 42 16.75 20.72 30.12
N ARG A 43 15.55 21.27 29.99
CA ARG A 43 14.31 20.47 30.13
C ARG A 43 14.21 19.36 29.10
N LEU A 44 14.51 19.62 27.83
CA LEU A 44 14.51 18.58 26.80
C LEU A 44 15.56 17.51 27.08
N ARG A 45 16.74 17.90 27.60
CA ARG A 45 17.79 16.97 28.01
C ARG A 45 17.34 16.11 29.19
N SER A 46 16.83 16.72 30.26
CA SER A 46 16.30 15.99 31.43
C SER A 46 15.16 15.05 31.03
N PHE A 47 14.24 15.52 30.18
CA PHE A 47 13.16 14.70 29.63
C PHE A 47 13.70 13.54 28.78
N SER A 48 14.76 13.74 28.00
CA SER A 48 15.38 12.67 27.20
C SER A 48 16.08 11.59 28.02
N VAL A 49 16.49 11.91 29.25
CA VAL A 49 17.08 10.93 30.19
C VAL A 49 15.99 10.08 30.83
N ASN A 50 14.79 10.63 31.05
CA ASN A 50 13.72 9.92 31.73
C ASN A 50 12.88 9.06 30.76
N ARG A 51 13.31 7.81 30.56
CA ARG A 51 12.67 6.86 29.61
C ARG A 51 11.23 6.53 29.96
N ASP A 52 10.85 6.53 31.24
CA ASP A 52 9.51 6.14 31.67
C ASP A 52 8.45 7.15 31.22
N GLU A 53 8.80 8.45 31.23
CA GLU A 53 7.93 9.52 30.71
C GLU A 53 7.70 9.38 29.20
N TRP A 54 8.68 8.83 28.46
CA TRP A 54 8.52 8.59 27.02
C TRP A 54 7.51 7.49 26.75
N ILE A 55 7.53 6.42 27.56
CA ILE A 55 6.61 5.29 27.38
C ILE A 55 5.18 5.80 27.49
N ILE A 56 4.87 6.64 28.47
CA ILE A 56 3.53 7.20 28.68
C ILE A 56 3.08 8.08 27.50
N LEU A 57 3.98 8.90 26.94
CA LEU A 57 3.66 9.80 25.82
C LEU A 57 3.45 9.07 24.50
N PHE A 58 4.17 7.97 24.29
CA PHE A 58 4.11 7.17 23.06
C PHE A 58 3.27 5.90 23.19
N GLU A 59 2.62 5.70 24.34
CA GLU A 59 1.59 4.69 24.45
C GLU A 59 0.52 4.96 23.38
N PRO A 60 0.19 3.95 22.55
CA PRO A 60 -0.89 4.09 21.58
C PRO A 60 -2.11 4.66 22.30
N THR A 61 -2.58 5.82 21.88
CA THR A 61 -3.75 6.46 22.51
C THR A 61 -4.82 5.41 22.62
N LYS A 62 -5.24 5.07 23.85
CA LYS A 62 -6.20 3.99 24.08
C LYS A 62 -7.40 4.23 23.19
N ARG A 63 -7.47 3.47 22.07
CA ARG A 63 -8.56 3.64 21.11
C ARG A 63 -9.83 3.36 21.89
N ARG A 64 -10.85 4.21 21.67
CA ARG A 64 -12.18 3.99 22.25
C ARG A 64 -12.57 2.56 21.91
N LYS A 65 -12.81 1.74 22.93
CA LYS A 65 -13.34 0.38 22.74
C LYS A 65 -14.62 0.53 21.93
N ARG A 66 -14.69 -0.14 20.77
CA ARG A 66 -15.88 -0.13 19.91
C ARG A 66 -17.06 -0.63 20.76
N GLY A 67 -18.12 0.15 20.84
CA GLY A 67 -19.30 -0.15 21.67
C GLY A 67 -19.35 0.58 23.01
N VAL A 68 -18.26 1.18 23.49
CA VAL A 68 -18.32 1.97 24.74
C VAL A 68 -18.92 3.34 24.42
N HIS A 69 -20.19 3.50 24.76
CA HIS A 69 -20.96 4.73 24.58
C HIS A 69 -20.51 5.81 25.59
N THR A 70 -19.32 6.38 25.40
CA THR A 70 -18.85 7.52 26.20
C THR A 70 -19.42 8.85 25.70
N GLY A 71 -19.76 9.75 26.63
CA GLY A 71 -20.20 11.13 26.35
C GLY A 71 -21.69 11.24 26.02
N ARG A 72 -22.06 12.27 25.24
CA ARG A 72 -23.46 12.67 24.97
C ARG A 72 -24.35 11.54 24.42
N LYS A 73 -23.76 10.58 23.68
CA LYS A 73 -24.50 9.41 23.14
C LYS A 73 -24.78 8.34 24.20
N GLY A 74 -23.98 8.24 25.27
CA GLY A 74 -24.24 7.34 26.39
C GLY A 74 -25.46 7.74 27.21
N ASN A 75 -25.81 9.02 27.22
CA ASN A 75 -27.04 9.53 27.84
C ASN A 75 -28.25 9.52 26.90
N SER A 76 -28.14 8.92 25.71
CA SER A 76 -29.30 8.78 24.83
C SER A 76 -30.31 7.82 25.43
N LEU A 77 -31.60 8.06 25.17
CA LEU A 77 -32.70 7.24 25.70
C LEU A 77 -32.53 5.75 25.33
N SER A 78 -32.08 5.48 24.11
CA SER A 78 -31.77 4.12 23.64
C SER A 78 -30.62 3.48 24.43
N SER A 79 -29.55 4.23 24.74
CA SER A 79 -28.44 3.73 25.55
C SER A 79 -28.87 3.44 26.99
N GLN A 80 -29.76 4.26 27.55
CA GLN A 80 -30.34 4.03 28.88
C GLN A 80 -31.28 2.82 28.89
N GLN A 81 -32.08 2.61 27.84
CA GLN A 81 -32.93 1.42 27.70
C GLN A 81 -32.08 0.14 27.60
N ILE A 82 -31.00 0.16 26.82
CA ILE A 82 -30.06 -0.96 26.73
C ILE A 82 -29.42 -1.23 28.09
N GLN A 83 -28.97 -0.20 28.81
CA GLN A 83 -28.44 -0.37 30.17
C GLN A 83 -29.49 -0.91 31.15
N SER A 84 -30.75 -0.48 31.04
CA SER A 84 -31.83 -1.00 31.88
C SER A 84 -32.18 -2.45 31.57
N GLN A 85 -32.08 -2.85 30.30
CA GLN A 85 -32.47 -4.20 29.85
C GLN A 85 -31.34 -5.22 30.04
N PHE A 86 -30.08 -4.80 29.89
CA PHE A 86 -28.91 -5.68 29.91
C PHE A 86 -27.99 -5.47 31.12
N GLY A 87 -28.35 -4.56 32.05
CA GLY A 87 -27.54 -4.20 33.21
C GLY A 87 -26.51 -3.11 32.90
N GLY A 88 -25.94 -2.53 33.96
CA GLY A 88 -24.78 -1.65 33.85
C GLY A 88 -23.55 -2.42 33.35
N GLU A 89 -22.53 -1.71 32.83
CA GLU A 89 -21.26 -2.35 32.50
C GLU A 89 -20.66 -2.98 33.77
N ASP A 90 -20.75 -4.31 33.89
CA ASP A 90 -20.01 -5.04 34.90
C ASP A 90 -18.52 -4.82 34.65
N THR A 91 -17.87 -4.11 35.58
CA THR A 91 -16.41 -3.84 35.52
C THR A 91 -15.59 -5.14 35.59
N ASN A 92 -16.22 -6.25 35.98
CA ASN A 92 -15.68 -7.59 35.87
C ASN A 92 -15.88 -8.13 34.45
N VAL A 93 -15.11 -7.60 33.51
CA VAL A 93 -14.96 -8.22 32.19
C VAL A 93 -14.27 -9.56 32.41
N THR A 94 -15.07 -10.62 32.55
CA THR A 94 -14.60 -11.99 32.37
C THR A 94 -13.93 -12.03 31.00
N LEU A 95 -12.62 -12.28 31.00
CA LEU A 95 -11.81 -12.31 29.79
C LEU A 95 -12.46 -13.30 28.82
N TYR A 96 -13.17 -12.80 27.81
CA TYR A 96 -13.85 -13.63 26.84
C TYR A 96 -12.78 -14.45 26.12
N GLN A 97 -12.67 -15.74 26.46
CA GLN A 97 -11.77 -16.64 25.76
C GLN A 97 -12.25 -16.70 24.31
N SER A 98 -11.47 -16.14 23.39
CA SER A 98 -11.86 -16.11 21.99
C SER A 98 -12.10 -17.55 21.52
N LYS A 99 -13.27 -17.81 20.92
CA LYS A 99 -13.63 -19.11 20.34
C LYS A 99 -12.65 -19.60 19.25
N LYS A 100 -11.73 -18.76 18.77
CA LYS A 100 -10.65 -19.14 17.85
C LYS A 100 -9.52 -19.95 18.51
N GLY A 101 -9.56 -20.20 19.82
CA GLY A 101 -8.53 -20.96 20.55
C GLY A 101 -8.86 -22.41 20.91
N ILE A 102 -10.04 -22.93 20.53
CA ILE A 102 -10.45 -24.28 20.92
C ILE A 102 -10.06 -25.27 19.82
N ASP A 103 -9.15 -26.19 20.18
CA ASP A 103 -8.73 -27.41 19.49
C ASP A 103 -7.93 -27.30 18.17
N ARG A 104 -6.66 -26.85 18.29
CA ARG A 104 -5.61 -27.56 17.56
C ARG A 104 -5.38 -28.88 18.30
N ARG A 105 -6.02 -29.96 17.82
CA ARG A 105 -5.63 -31.32 18.19
C ARG A 105 -4.12 -31.44 17.99
N GLN A 106 -3.37 -31.63 19.07
CA GLN A 106 -2.02 -32.16 18.96
C GLN A 106 -2.14 -33.54 18.32
N ILE A 107 -1.79 -33.63 17.03
CA ILE A 107 -1.48 -34.91 16.41
C ILE A 107 -0.22 -35.38 17.12
N GLN A 108 -0.38 -36.28 18.09
CA GLN A 108 0.73 -37.05 18.61
C GLN A 108 1.26 -37.88 17.44
N HIS A 109 2.47 -37.57 16.98
CA HIS A 109 3.24 -38.44 16.11
C HIS A 109 3.56 -39.72 16.90
N GLY A 110 2.68 -40.71 16.80
CA GLY A 110 2.96 -42.08 17.18
C GLY A 110 3.81 -42.73 16.09
N THR A 111 5.11 -42.88 16.36
CA THR A 111 5.95 -43.86 15.69
C THR A 111 5.49 -45.25 16.09
N ASP A 112 4.67 -45.90 15.25
CA ASP A 112 4.48 -47.35 15.29
C ASP A 112 4.78 -47.93 13.91
N LEU A 113 5.98 -48.49 13.82
CA LEU A 113 6.39 -49.41 12.76
C LEU A 113 5.63 -50.72 12.97
N ARG A 114 4.81 -51.13 12.00
CA ARG A 114 4.44 -52.53 11.83
C ARG A 114 4.82 -53.01 10.43
N PRO A 115 5.48 -54.17 10.29
CA PRO A 115 5.75 -54.79 9.01
C PRO A 115 4.49 -55.54 8.54
N ILE A 116 4.10 -55.29 7.28
CA ILE A 116 3.08 -56.10 6.59
C ILE A 116 3.82 -57.28 5.96
N ASN A 117 3.55 -58.47 6.48
CA ASN A 117 3.96 -59.74 5.89
C ASN A 117 3.02 -60.11 4.73
N GLY A 118 3.60 -60.81 3.77
CA GLY A 118 3.06 -61.01 2.44
C GLY A 118 1.88 -61.98 2.32
N ALA A 119 1.23 -61.89 1.17
CA ALA A 119 0.57 -63.01 0.52
C ALA A 119 0.87 -62.90 -0.98
N VAL A 120 1.77 -63.76 -1.43
CA VAL A 120 2.11 -64.00 -2.83
C VAL A 120 1.08 -64.98 -3.38
N LEU A 121 0.47 -64.66 -4.52
CA LEU A 121 -0.27 -65.62 -5.34
C LEU A 121 0.18 -65.47 -6.79
N THR A 122 0.62 -66.61 -7.31
CA THR A 122 1.30 -66.86 -8.57
C THR A 122 0.34 -66.96 -9.76
N SER A 123 0.79 -66.49 -10.93
CA SER A 123 0.57 -67.04 -12.28
C SER A 123 1.32 -66.11 -13.25
N HIS A 124 2.43 -66.48 -13.89
CA HIS A 124 2.72 -67.56 -14.84
C HIS A 124 1.95 -67.40 -16.16
N ILE A 125 2.55 -66.66 -17.11
CA ILE A 125 2.45 -66.87 -18.56
C ILE A 125 3.81 -66.51 -19.18
N ASP A 126 4.44 -67.52 -19.79
CA ASP A 126 5.63 -67.40 -20.65
C ASP A 126 5.26 -66.87 -22.04
N GLY A 127 6.20 -66.17 -22.68
CA GLY A 127 6.03 -65.63 -24.03
C GLY A 127 7.32 -65.02 -24.57
N GLU A 128 8.27 -65.88 -24.89
CA GLU A 128 9.54 -65.64 -25.59
C GLU A 128 9.30 -65.22 -27.06
N SER A 129 9.94 -64.15 -27.56
CA SER A 129 10.49 -64.11 -28.94
C SER A 129 11.32 -62.85 -29.24
N GLN A 130 12.64 -63.07 -29.40
CA GLN A 130 13.60 -62.55 -30.38
C GLN A 130 13.70 -61.04 -30.74
N ASP A 131 14.90 -60.52 -30.42
CA ASP A 131 15.86 -59.78 -31.26
C ASP A 131 15.33 -58.92 -32.42
N LYS A 132 15.68 -57.62 -32.33
CA LYS A 132 16.57 -56.97 -33.30
C LYS A 132 17.11 -55.64 -32.79
N ASP A 133 18.43 -55.60 -32.68
CA ASP A 133 19.26 -54.41 -32.70
C ASP A 133 18.84 -53.44 -33.81
N ILE A 134 18.98 -52.13 -33.56
CA ILE A 134 19.74 -51.16 -34.36
C ILE A 134 19.26 -49.72 -34.08
N ARG A 135 20.24 -48.89 -33.67
CA ARG A 135 20.43 -47.44 -33.91
C ARG A 135 19.92 -46.37 -32.92
N SER A 136 20.94 -45.63 -32.48
CA SER A 136 21.05 -44.18 -32.35
C SER A 136 20.48 -43.54 -31.10
N ASP A 137 21.26 -43.69 -30.03
CA ASP A 137 21.31 -42.75 -28.91
C ASP A 137 21.72 -41.36 -29.40
N LYS A 138 20.74 -40.51 -29.66
CA LYS A 138 20.88 -39.06 -29.57
C LYS A 138 20.01 -38.63 -28.41
N ALA A 139 20.62 -38.58 -27.22
CA ALA A 139 20.01 -38.08 -26.01
C ALA A 139 19.70 -36.58 -26.16
N THR A 140 18.52 -36.28 -26.68
CA THR A 140 17.87 -34.99 -26.46
C THR A 140 17.39 -35.01 -25.02
N VAL A 141 18.16 -34.40 -24.13
CA VAL A 141 17.73 -34.08 -22.77
C VAL A 141 16.68 -32.98 -22.91
N GLU A 142 15.41 -33.38 -22.96
CA GLU A 142 14.27 -32.50 -22.71
C GLU A 142 14.40 -32.00 -21.25
N PRO A 143 14.56 -30.69 -21.00
CA PRO A 143 14.54 -30.17 -19.64
C PRO A 143 13.13 -30.33 -19.10
N GLN A 144 12.95 -31.28 -18.17
CA GLN A 144 11.72 -31.48 -17.41
C GLN A 144 11.40 -30.18 -16.65
N GLY A 145 10.43 -29.45 -17.19
CA GLY A 145 9.97 -28.15 -16.71
C GLY A 145 8.94 -28.31 -15.61
N ASP A 146 9.40 -28.31 -14.36
CA ASP A 146 8.54 -28.21 -13.17
C ASP A 146 8.76 -26.87 -12.42
N SER A 147 9.37 -25.86 -13.05
CA SER A 147 9.79 -24.60 -12.40
C SER A 147 8.98 -23.35 -12.78
N GLU A 148 8.07 -23.41 -13.76
CA GLU A 148 7.33 -22.20 -14.18
C GLU A 148 6.33 -21.72 -13.13
N GLU A 149 5.69 -22.63 -12.39
CA GLU A 149 4.70 -22.28 -11.36
C GLU A 149 5.33 -21.49 -10.19
N ASP A 150 6.54 -21.87 -9.79
CA ASP A 150 7.29 -21.20 -8.71
C ASP A 150 7.71 -19.78 -9.11
N THR A 151 8.07 -19.57 -10.38
CA THR A 151 8.40 -18.22 -10.88
C THR A 151 7.17 -17.31 -10.93
N LEU A 152 6.00 -17.84 -11.29
CA LEU A 152 4.74 -17.10 -11.28
C LEU A 152 4.29 -16.76 -9.86
N ALA A 153 4.45 -17.68 -8.91
CA ALA A 153 4.13 -17.46 -7.51
C ALA A 153 5.03 -16.38 -6.87
N LEU A 154 6.34 -16.43 -7.11
CA LEU A 154 7.29 -15.39 -6.67
C LEU A 154 6.96 -14.03 -7.28
N THR A 155 6.61 -13.99 -8.57
CA THR A 155 6.21 -12.75 -9.25
C THR A 155 4.95 -12.15 -8.64
N ARG A 156 3.95 -12.99 -8.28
CA ARG A 156 2.74 -12.55 -7.57
C ARG A 156 3.03 -12.05 -6.15
N TYR A 157 3.93 -12.72 -5.41
CA TYR A 157 4.31 -12.31 -4.06
C TYR A 157 5.02 -10.94 -4.05
N VAL A 158 5.98 -10.74 -4.96
CA VAL A 158 6.64 -9.43 -5.13
C VAL A 158 5.62 -8.35 -5.51
N ARG A 159 4.62 -8.69 -6.34
CA ARG A 159 3.52 -7.80 -6.74
C ARG A 159 2.65 -7.36 -5.56
N CYS A 160 2.30 -8.27 -4.64
CA CYS A 160 1.56 -7.93 -3.42
C CYS A 160 2.39 -7.06 -2.47
N PHE A 161 3.68 -7.37 -2.31
CA PHE A 161 4.56 -6.63 -1.41
C PHE A 161 4.85 -5.20 -1.91
N GLN A 162 5.17 -5.03 -3.20
CA GLN A 162 5.38 -3.70 -3.79
C GLN A 162 4.12 -2.83 -3.70
N ARG A 163 2.94 -3.41 -3.92
CA ARG A 163 1.67 -2.67 -3.85
C ARG A 163 1.29 -2.24 -2.44
N SER A 164 1.56 -3.09 -1.44
CA SER A 164 1.42 -2.75 -0.03
C SER A 164 2.36 -1.60 0.37
N LEU A 165 3.60 -1.62 -0.13
CA LEU A 165 4.54 -0.50 0.07
C LEU A 165 4.04 0.80 -0.57
N PHE A 166 3.51 0.76 -1.80
CA PHE A 166 2.97 1.96 -2.47
C PHE A 166 1.77 2.58 -1.74
N ASN A 167 0.82 1.78 -1.27
CA ASN A 167 -0.32 2.30 -0.49
C ASN A 167 0.14 2.94 0.83
N CYS A 168 1.22 2.42 1.44
CA CYS A 168 1.82 3.00 2.63
C CYS A 168 2.53 4.33 2.33
N VAL A 169 3.14 4.47 1.15
CA VAL A 169 3.74 5.72 0.68
C VAL A 169 2.68 6.81 0.50
N ASP A 170 1.55 6.50 -0.14
CA ASP A 170 0.44 7.47 -0.33
C ASP A 170 -0.08 8.03 1.01
N GLU A 171 -0.23 7.17 2.05
CA GLU A 171 -0.66 7.63 3.39
C GLU A 171 0.40 8.50 4.10
N VAL A 172 1.67 8.23 3.86
CA VAL A 172 2.79 9.00 4.42
C VAL A 172 2.92 10.36 3.73
N GLU A 173 2.74 10.42 2.41
CA GLU A 173 2.74 11.67 1.65
C GLU A 173 1.59 12.60 2.08
N ASP A 174 0.39 12.05 2.31
CA ASP A 174 -0.74 12.81 2.86
C ASP A 174 -0.44 13.43 4.23
N LYS A 175 0.29 12.72 5.10
CA LYS A 175 0.75 13.23 6.41
C LYS A 175 1.85 14.28 6.28
N ILE A 176 2.78 14.12 5.35
CA ILE A 176 3.83 15.13 5.08
C ILE A 176 3.19 16.42 4.56
N ASP A 177 2.21 16.32 3.67
CA ASP A 177 1.46 17.47 3.16
C ASP A 177 0.62 18.15 4.25
N GLN A 178 0.01 17.36 5.16
CA GLN A 178 -0.65 17.91 6.34
C GLN A 178 0.33 18.69 7.23
N MET A 179 1.55 18.18 7.41
CA MET A 179 2.58 18.87 8.18
C MET A 179 3.09 20.14 7.48
N LEU A 180 3.30 20.12 6.16
CA LEU A 180 3.77 21.29 5.41
C LEU A 180 2.73 22.42 5.40
N ARG A 181 1.43 22.10 5.30
CA ARG A 181 0.33 23.09 5.39
C ARG A 181 0.28 23.81 6.74
N LEU A 182 0.77 23.19 7.82
CA LEU A 182 0.81 23.82 9.14
C LEU A 182 1.98 24.81 9.31
N HIS A 183 2.98 24.76 8.43
CA HIS A 183 4.22 25.56 8.58
C HIS A 183 4.28 26.83 7.72
N THR A 184 3.34 27.05 6.79
CA THR A 184 3.39 28.19 5.84
C THR A 184 2.58 29.42 6.26
N SER A 185 2.23 29.57 7.54
CA SER A 185 1.59 30.80 8.03
C SER A 185 2.63 31.90 8.29
N THR A 186 3.01 32.66 7.25
CA THR A 186 3.78 33.91 7.42
C THR A 186 3.43 34.93 6.34
N SER A 187 2.69 35.96 6.78
CA SER A 187 2.68 37.37 6.33
C SER A 187 2.14 37.76 4.92
N PRO A 188 1.45 38.92 4.78
CA PRO A 188 0.67 39.26 3.59
C PRO A 188 1.45 40.16 2.62
N SER A 189 1.95 39.58 1.54
CA SER A 189 2.29 40.29 0.30
C SER A 189 2.23 39.23 -0.80
N VAL A 190 1.05 39.06 -1.41
CA VAL A 190 0.65 37.91 -2.23
C VAL A 190 1.75 37.50 -3.21
N PRO A 191 2.60 36.51 -2.85
CA PRO A 191 3.58 35.98 -3.77
C PRO A 191 2.82 35.16 -4.81
N PRO A 192 3.37 34.96 -6.03
CA PRO A 192 2.86 33.95 -6.95
C PRO A 192 2.67 32.64 -6.18
N GLU A 193 1.54 31.97 -6.37
CA GLU A 193 1.18 30.77 -5.62
C GLU A 193 2.06 29.60 -6.07
N THR A 194 3.31 29.60 -5.60
CA THR A 194 4.30 28.59 -5.93
C THR A 194 3.98 27.31 -5.17
N ALA A 195 3.79 26.22 -5.90
CA ALA A 195 3.70 24.88 -5.35
C ALA A 195 5.01 24.12 -5.59
N ALA A 196 5.27 23.12 -4.77
CA ALA A 196 6.35 22.16 -4.99
C ALA A 196 5.76 20.75 -5.02
N VAL A 197 6.16 19.97 -6.01
CA VAL A 197 5.81 18.55 -6.14
C VAL A 197 7.10 17.74 -6.18
N LEU A 198 7.12 16.60 -5.50
CA LEU A 198 8.23 15.66 -5.57
C LEU A 198 8.05 14.78 -6.81
N ILE A 199 8.93 14.96 -7.80
CA ILE A 199 9.06 14.04 -8.93
C ILE A 199 10.42 13.36 -8.75
N PRO A 200 10.46 12.12 -8.22
CA PRO A 200 11.71 11.49 -7.82
C PRO A 200 12.79 11.59 -8.92
N PRO A 201 14.04 11.96 -8.55
CA PRO A 201 14.54 12.22 -7.19
C PRO A 201 14.48 13.70 -6.75
N ARG A 202 13.80 14.59 -7.48
CA ARG A 202 13.90 16.05 -7.28
C ARG A 202 12.57 16.71 -6.94
N TYR A 203 12.62 17.74 -6.10
CA TYR A 203 11.50 18.66 -5.94
C TYR A 203 11.42 19.57 -7.17
N PHE A 204 10.20 19.77 -7.64
CA PHE A 204 9.89 20.61 -8.78
C PHE A 204 8.96 21.72 -8.32
N ALA A 205 9.50 22.94 -8.24
CA ALA A 205 8.73 24.13 -7.94
C ALA A 205 8.06 24.65 -9.22
N TYR A 206 6.77 24.98 -9.14
CA TYR A 206 6.02 25.54 -10.25
C TYR A 206 5.01 26.58 -9.79
N ASP A 207 4.69 27.49 -10.69
CA ASP A 207 3.62 28.46 -10.50
C ASP A 207 2.29 27.81 -10.87
N LYS A 208 1.35 27.73 -9.93
CA LYS A 208 0.02 27.14 -10.17
C LYS A 208 -0.74 27.86 -11.28
N SER A 209 -0.51 29.17 -11.46
CA SER A 209 -1.20 29.95 -12.49
C SER A 209 -0.79 29.57 -13.92
N GLN A 210 0.36 28.91 -14.07
CA GLN A 210 0.84 28.43 -15.37
C GLN A 210 0.33 27.04 -15.73
N LEU A 211 -0.29 26.34 -14.78
CA LEU A 211 -0.80 25.00 -15.01
C LEU A 211 -2.04 25.10 -15.92
N ARG A 212 -1.89 24.68 -17.18
CA ARG A 212 -3.04 24.54 -18.08
C ARG A 212 -3.92 23.39 -17.60
N GLY A 213 -5.22 23.47 -17.91
CA GLY A 213 -6.13 22.35 -17.72
C GLY A 213 -5.61 21.07 -18.37
N PRO A 214 -5.98 19.89 -17.85
CA PRO A 214 -5.51 18.62 -18.39
C PRO A 214 -5.95 18.49 -19.85
N PRO A 215 -5.08 17.99 -20.73
CA PRO A 215 -5.43 17.81 -22.13
C PRO A 215 -6.52 16.72 -22.24
N LEU A 216 -7.48 16.95 -23.13
CA LEU A 216 -8.61 16.03 -23.36
C LEU A 216 -8.14 14.87 -24.26
N ILE A 217 -7.43 13.92 -23.66
CA ILE A 217 -6.81 12.79 -24.35
C ILE A 217 -7.43 11.51 -23.83
N HIS A 218 -7.77 10.60 -24.75
CA HIS A 218 -8.31 9.29 -24.41
C HIS A 218 -7.42 8.20 -25.00
N PHE A 219 -6.91 7.31 -24.15
CA PHE A 219 -6.07 6.17 -24.55
C PHE A 219 -6.84 4.88 -24.82
N SER A 220 -8.17 4.95 -24.92
CA SER A 220 -9.02 3.77 -25.11
C SER A 220 -8.74 2.99 -26.40
N ARG A 221 -8.09 3.62 -27.38
CA ARG A 221 -7.72 3.00 -28.66
C ARG A 221 -6.23 2.65 -28.77
N ASP A 222 -5.39 3.16 -27.86
CA ASP A 222 -3.94 3.05 -27.94
C ASP A 222 -3.33 2.92 -26.55
N ILE A 223 -3.39 1.70 -26.02
CA ILE A 223 -2.85 1.34 -24.70
C ILE A 223 -1.32 1.39 -24.69
N GLU A 224 -0.69 1.15 -25.84
CA GLU A 224 0.78 1.18 -25.96
C GLU A 224 1.28 2.60 -25.77
N ARG A 225 0.62 3.56 -26.42
CA ARG A 225 0.90 4.97 -26.21
C ARG A 225 0.65 5.39 -24.77
N LEU A 226 -0.42 4.92 -24.12
CA LEU A 226 -0.64 5.18 -22.69
C LEU A 226 0.57 4.77 -21.87
N CYS A 227 1.10 3.56 -22.09
CA CYS A 227 2.21 3.04 -21.31
C CYS A 227 3.51 3.83 -21.55
N CYS A 228 3.73 4.34 -22.77
CA CYS A 228 4.83 5.25 -23.07
C CYS A 228 4.67 6.59 -22.32
N GLU A 229 3.49 7.22 -22.46
CA GLU A 229 3.16 8.52 -21.86
C GLU A 229 3.09 8.44 -20.31
N TRP A 230 2.82 7.25 -19.77
CA TRP A 230 2.84 7.00 -18.33
C TRP A 230 4.23 7.21 -17.72
N GLU A 231 5.28 6.77 -18.43
CA GLU A 231 6.67 6.91 -18.00
C GLU A 231 7.30 8.24 -18.43
N SER A 232 7.00 8.68 -19.65
CA SER A 232 7.53 9.89 -20.24
C SER A 232 6.46 10.55 -21.11
N SER A 233 5.99 11.73 -20.69
CA SER A 233 4.99 12.48 -21.46
C SER A 233 5.35 13.95 -21.57
N ASP A 234 5.10 14.50 -22.75
CA ASP A 234 5.17 15.93 -23.03
C ASP A 234 3.78 16.58 -23.15
N LEU A 235 2.71 15.79 -22.94
CA LEU A 235 1.32 16.25 -23.05
C LEU A 235 0.98 17.35 -22.05
N LEU A 236 1.60 17.31 -20.87
CA LEU A 236 1.58 18.38 -19.89
C LEU A 236 3.00 18.90 -19.72
N THR A 237 3.22 20.17 -20.06
CA THR A 237 4.52 20.82 -19.89
C THR A 237 4.41 21.89 -18.81
N VAL A 238 5.27 21.82 -17.80
CA VAL A 238 5.37 22.83 -16.73
C VAL A 238 6.81 23.32 -16.69
N ASN A 239 7.03 24.64 -16.71
CA ASN A 239 8.37 25.26 -16.81
C ASN A 239 9.26 24.65 -17.92
N GLY A 240 8.68 24.31 -19.07
CA GLY A 240 9.42 23.71 -20.20
C GLY A 240 9.79 22.23 -20.02
N ARG A 241 9.28 21.55 -18.98
CA ARG A 241 9.51 20.13 -18.75
C ARG A 241 8.21 19.32 -18.93
N GLY A 242 8.27 18.27 -19.73
CA GLY A 242 7.20 17.28 -19.84
C GLY A 242 6.97 16.54 -18.52
N ILE A 243 5.71 16.44 -18.12
CA ILE A 243 5.28 15.78 -16.89
C ILE A 243 4.61 14.46 -17.25
N PRO A 244 5.21 13.31 -16.89
CA PRO A 244 4.62 11.98 -17.09
C PRO A 244 3.23 11.86 -16.45
N ILE A 245 2.34 11.09 -17.08
CA ILE A 245 0.93 10.96 -16.65
C ILE A 245 0.82 10.46 -15.20
N LYS A 246 1.75 9.60 -14.76
CA LYS A 246 1.77 9.07 -13.38
C LYS A 246 1.84 10.16 -12.29
N TYR A 247 2.39 11.33 -12.62
CA TYR A 247 2.52 12.45 -11.68
C TYR A 247 1.39 13.48 -11.78
N TRP A 248 0.46 13.36 -12.74
CA TRP A 248 -0.59 14.38 -12.94
C TRP A 248 -1.47 14.59 -11.71
N GLY A 249 -1.70 13.54 -10.92
CA GLY A 249 -2.43 13.65 -9.65
C GLY A 249 -1.82 14.67 -8.69
N GLU A 250 -0.50 14.80 -8.64
CA GLU A 250 0.18 15.73 -7.74
C GLU A 250 0.01 17.20 -8.15
N PHE A 251 -0.12 17.46 -9.45
CA PHE A 251 -0.34 18.80 -9.99
C PHE A 251 -1.79 19.23 -9.85
N PHE A 252 -2.73 18.35 -10.21
CA PHE A 252 -4.15 18.70 -10.26
C PHE A 252 -4.91 18.48 -8.93
N LYS A 253 -4.48 17.57 -8.03
CA LYS A 253 -5.14 17.42 -6.70
C LYS A 253 -4.85 18.60 -5.76
N LYS A 254 -3.69 19.25 -5.92
CA LYS A 254 -3.19 20.29 -4.99
C LYS A 254 -3.62 21.71 -5.36
N SER A 255 -4.24 21.92 -6.52
CA SER A 255 -4.77 23.21 -6.99
C SER A 255 -6.19 23.52 -6.45
N LYS A 256 -6.46 23.22 -5.17
CA LYS A 256 -7.76 23.54 -4.52
C LYS A 256 -8.05 25.06 -4.44
N THR A 257 -7.17 25.90 -4.96
CA THR A 257 -7.36 27.34 -4.98
C THR A 257 -8.32 27.75 -6.09
N ARG A 258 -9.58 27.97 -5.67
CA ARG A 258 -10.64 28.77 -6.32
C ARG A 258 -11.20 28.23 -7.65
N SER A 259 -12.45 27.75 -7.57
CA SER A 259 -13.44 27.54 -8.64
C SER A 259 -13.15 26.56 -9.79
N GLU A 260 -11.92 26.10 -10.02
CA GLU A 260 -11.60 25.20 -11.15
C GLU A 260 -11.40 23.72 -10.73
N ASN A 261 -12.21 23.21 -9.80
CA ASN A 261 -12.26 21.77 -9.51
C ASN A 261 -12.70 20.93 -10.73
N SER A 262 -13.31 21.55 -11.74
CA SER A 262 -13.88 20.89 -12.91
C SER A 262 -12.84 20.09 -13.72
N ALA A 263 -11.62 20.62 -13.86
CA ALA A 263 -10.62 20.02 -14.72
C ALA A 263 -10.11 18.67 -14.16
N TRP A 264 -9.73 18.63 -12.89
CA TRP A 264 -9.31 17.38 -12.24
C TRP A 264 -10.46 16.39 -12.16
N ASP A 265 -11.66 16.85 -11.77
CA ASP A 265 -12.81 15.96 -11.61
C ASP A 265 -13.19 15.28 -12.94
N SER A 266 -12.98 15.96 -14.08
CA SER A 266 -13.22 15.38 -15.40
C SER A 266 -12.25 14.26 -15.75
N ILE A 267 -10.95 14.42 -15.45
CA ILE A 267 -9.94 13.43 -15.83
C ILE A 267 -9.66 12.38 -14.74
N LYS A 268 -10.04 12.62 -13.48
CA LYS A 268 -9.70 11.76 -12.34
C LYS A 268 -10.13 10.30 -12.55
N VAL A 269 -11.31 10.08 -13.13
CA VAL A 269 -11.83 8.74 -13.42
C VAL A 269 -10.97 8.06 -14.49
N GLU A 270 -10.66 8.78 -15.57
CA GLU A 270 -9.82 8.26 -16.64
C GLU A 270 -8.40 7.99 -16.18
N TRP A 271 -7.80 8.92 -15.44
CA TRP A 271 -6.48 8.76 -14.84
C TRP A 271 -6.41 7.55 -13.91
N GLY A 272 -7.46 7.30 -13.12
CA GLY A 272 -7.55 6.10 -12.28
C GLY A 272 -7.52 4.81 -13.12
N ASN A 273 -8.26 4.78 -14.22
CA ASN A 273 -8.27 3.65 -15.15
C ASN A 273 -6.91 3.48 -15.84
N TRP A 274 -6.28 4.58 -16.27
CA TRP A 274 -4.95 4.58 -16.88
C TRP A 274 -3.89 4.05 -15.93
N LYS A 275 -3.91 4.51 -14.67
CA LYS A 275 -3.02 4.02 -13.61
C LYS A 275 -3.10 2.50 -13.51
N PHE A 276 -4.31 1.96 -13.51
CA PHE A 276 -4.50 0.52 -13.36
C PHE A 276 -3.95 -0.29 -14.53
N ILE A 277 -4.14 0.19 -15.76
CA ILE A 277 -3.61 -0.48 -16.95
C ILE A 277 -2.09 -0.36 -16.99
N ALA A 278 -1.53 0.82 -16.70
CA ALA A 278 -0.09 1.04 -16.76
C ALA A 278 0.67 0.26 -15.67
N GLU A 279 0.14 0.20 -14.44
CA GLU A 279 0.72 -0.63 -13.38
C GLU A 279 0.67 -2.12 -13.74
N GLU A 280 -0.42 -2.58 -14.35
CA GLU A 280 -0.50 -3.94 -14.83
C GLU A 280 0.52 -4.18 -15.94
N TRP A 281 0.63 -3.27 -16.91
CA TRP A 281 1.58 -3.36 -18.02
C TRP A 281 3.03 -3.50 -17.52
N GLN A 282 3.42 -2.73 -16.51
CA GLN A 282 4.75 -2.81 -15.89
C GLN A 282 5.04 -4.16 -15.26
N CYS A 283 4.02 -4.98 -14.99
CA CYS A 283 4.20 -6.33 -14.48
C CYS A 283 4.60 -7.34 -15.55
N PHE A 284 4.60 -6.96 -16.83
CA PHE A 284 5.00 -7.82 -17.94
C PHE A 284 6.41 -7.45 -18.42
N PRO A 285 7.23 -8.44 -18.80
CA PRO A 285 8.58 -8.19 -19.29
C PRO A 285 8.59 -7.51 -20.67
N SER A 286 7.52 -7.65 -21.45
CA SER A 286 7.41 -7.09 -22.79
C SER A 286 5.97 -6.72 -23.14
N ALA A 287 5.84 -5.83 -24.13
CA ALA A 287 4.55 -5.45 -24.71
C ALA A 287 3.81 -6.66 -25.30
N ASP A 288 4.54 -7.60 -25.91
CA ASP A 288 3.95 -8.80 -26.50
C ASP A 288 3.44 -9.78 -25.44
N ALA A 289 4.12 -9.89 -24.29
CA ALA A 289 3.64 -10.70 -23.17
C ALA A 289 2.32 -10.14 -22.62
N PHE A 290 2.23 -8.81 -22.44
CA PHE A 290 0.98 -8.16 -22.05
C PHE A 290 -0.12 -8.41 -23.10
N ARG A 291 0.21 -8.23 -24.39
CA ARG A 291 -0.75 -8.46 -25.49
C ARG A 291 -1.23 -9.90 -25.55
N GLY A 292 -0.35 -10.87 -25.29
CA GLY A 292 -0.70 -12.29 -25.21
C GLY A 292 -1.70 -12.56 -24.10
N GLU A 293 -1.42 -12.08 -22.89
CA GLU A 293 -2.28 -12.27 -21.72
C GLU A 293 -3.66 -11.60 -21.91
N TYR A 294 -3.68 -10.39 -22.50
CA TYR A 294 -4.88 -9.61 -22.75
C TYR A 294 -5.38 -9.74 -24.20
N SER A 295 -5.25 -10.94 -24.78
CA SER A 295 -5.89 -11.30 -26.04
C SER A 295 -7.11 -12.19 -25.81
N ASN A 296 -8.06 -12.15 -26.73
CA ASN A 296 -9.20 -13.06 -26.72
C ASN A 296 -8.75 -14.43 -27.24
N ALA A 297 -8.87 -15.47 -26.41
CA ALA A 297 -8.42 -16.84 -26.73
C ALA A 297 -9.03 -17.41 -28.02
N THR A 298 -10.25 -17.01 -28.37
CA THR A 298 -10.98 -17.54 -29.54
C THR A 298 -10.61 -16.83 -30.83
N THR A 299 -10.42 -15.51 -30.78
CA THR A 299 -10.24 -14.68 -31.99
C THR A 299 -8.80 -14.20 -32.17
N GLN A 300 -7.93 -14.43 -31.18
CA GLN A 300 -6.58 -13.87 -31.08
C GLN A 300 -6.54 -12.34 -31.21
N SER A 301 -7.70 -11.68 -31.09
CA SER A 301 -7.83 -10.23 -31.18
C SER A 301 -7.52 -9.59 -29.82
N ARG A 302 -6.98 -8.37 -29.86
CA ARG A 302 -6.69 -7.60 -28.65
C ARG A 302 -7.99 -7.30 -27.91
N LEU A 303 -8.00 -7.51 -26.58
CA LEU A 303 -9.13 -7.08 -25.77
C LEU A 303 -9.29 -5.56 -25.87
N THR A 304 -10.54 -5.11 -25.91
CA THR A 304 -10.87 -3.69 -25.85
C THR A 304 -10.46 -3.12 -24.49
N TYR A 305 -10.23 -1.80 -24.44
CA TYR A 305 -9.88 -1.09 -23.21
C TYR A 305 -10.82 -1.41 -22.04
N GLN A 306 -12.13 -1.43 -22.28
CA GLN A 306 -13.11 -1.74 -21.23
C GLN A 306 -13.01 -3.19 -20.76
N GLN A 307 -12.81 -4.15 -21.68
CA GLN A 307 -12.63 -5.56 -21.32
C GLN A 307 -11.39 -5.78 -20.46
N ILE A 308 -10.30 -5.05 -20.73
CA ILE A 308 -9.09 -5.10 -19.90
C ILE A 308 -9.40 -4.56 -18.49
N LEU A 309 -10.08 -3.42 -18.37
CA LEU A 309 -10.48 -2.87 -17.07
C LEU A 309 -11.40 -3.79 -16.28
N ASP A 310 -12.37 -4.43 -16.94
CA ASP A 310 -13.30 -5.35 -16.29
C ASP A 310 -12.55 -6.57 -15.75
N ARG A 311 -11.62 -7.14 -16.53
CA ARG A 311 -10.77 -8.26 -16.11
C ARG A 311 -9.85 -7.87 -14.94
N LEU A 312 -9.23 -6.70 -15.00
CA LEU A 312 -8.42 -6.16 -13.90
C LEU A 312 -9.23 -5.94 -12.62
N THR A 313 -10.46 -5.46 -12.76
CA THR A 313 -11.37 -5.25 -11.64
C THR A 313 -11.78 -6.58 -11.01
N LEU A 314 -12.03 -7.60 -11.83
CA LEU A 314 -12.33 -8.96 -11.36
C LEU A 314 -11.15 -9.55 -10.58
N HIS A 315 -9.94 -9.56 -11.15
CA HIS A 315 -8.74 -10.07 -10.47
C HIS A 315 -8.52 -9.42 -9.10
N ARG A 316 -8.81 -8.12 -8.95
CA ARG A 316 -8.68 -7.43 -7.66
C ARG A 316 -9.72 -7.86 -6.64
N LYS A 317 -10.96 -8.12 -7.08
CA LYS A 317 -12.01 -8.64 -6.19
C LYS A 317 -11.65 -10.03 -5.70
N GLU A 318 -11.12 -10.87 -6.57
CA GLU A 318 -10.64 -12.22 -6.22
C GLU A 318 -9.47 -12.17 -5.24
N ASN A 319 -8.45 -11.35 -5.52
CA ASN A 319 -7.32 -11.17 -4.62
C ASN A 319 -7.75 -10.62 -3.25
N ALA A 320 -8.65 -9.64 -3.21
CA ALA A 320 -9.15 -9.09 -1.95
C ALA A 320 -9.99 -10.12 -1.16
N ALA A 321 -10.72 -11.00 -1.84
CA ALA A 321 -11.44 -12.09 -1.18
C ALA A 321 -10.48 -13.15 -0.62
N GLN A 322 -9.41 -13.46 -1.34
CA GLN A 322 -8.36 -14.38 -0.88
C GLN A 322 -7.60 -13.80 0.33
N ASP A 323 -7.14 -12.55 0.25
CA ASP A 323 -6.48 -11.85 1.37
C ASP A 323 -7.36 -11.79 2.62
N ALA A 324 -8.69 -11.65 2.44
CA ALA A 324 -9.65 -11.67 3.55
C ALA A 324 -9.88 -13.08 4.13
N ALA A 325 -9.74 -14.13 3.32
CA ALA A 325 -9.82 -15.52 3.77
C ALA A 325 -8.57 -15.95 4.55
N ASP A 326 -7.41 -15.40 4.19
CA ASP A 326 -6.12 -15.73 4.80
C ASP A 326 -5.85 -14.97 6.13
N ALA A 327 -6.70 -14.00 6.51
CA ALA A 327 -6.57 -13.13 7.69
C ALA A 327 -7.35 -13.60 8.94
#